data_AF-A0A2N1A0B1-F1
#
_entry.id   AF-A0A2N1A0B1-F1
#
_cell.length_a   1.000
_cell.length_b   1.000
_cell.length_c   1.000
_cell.angle_alpha   90.00
_cell.angle_beta   90.00
_cell.angle_gamma   90.00
#
_symmetry.space_group_name_H-M   'P 1'
#
loop_
_entity.id
_entity.type
_entity.pdbx_description
1 polymer ?
#
loop_
_entity_poly.entity_id
_entity_poly.type
_entity_poly.pdbx_seq_one_letter_code
_entity_poly.pdbx_strand_id
1 'polypeptide(L)'
;MSSLNALKYKITVTSSYYAGIAIFLLYSIVIALTLLVTSLTFTSLFFYLLLFATAFYNAWKTFLQQDELLISESGLVERVVADKRYHGKISRGSFYNGLFIFLKLNVKSTVLAGKNKKQYITIYKDAVSEEQFRLLARLINSGRG
;
A
#
# COMPACT_ATOMS: atom_id res chain seq x y z
N MET A 1 -10.88 17.95 25.72
CA MET A 1 -11.37 18.33 24.38
C MET A 1 -10.24 19.04 23.63
N SER A 2 -9.56 18.37 22.69
CA SER A 2 -8.68 18.97 21.66
C SER A 2 -8.07 17.85 20.79
N SER A 3 -8.89 17.16 20.00
CA SER A 3 -8.38 16.16 19.04
C SER A 3 -9.06 16.20 17.67
N LEU A 4 -10.06 17.07 17.50
CA LEU A 4 -10.78 17.23 16.24
C LEU A 4 -9.98 18.01 15.17
N ASN A 5 -8.90 18.70 15.55
CA ASN A 5 -8.04 19.49 14.65
C ASN A 5 -6.67 18.86 14.35
N ALA A 6 -6.44 17.59 14.73
CA ALA A 6 -5.14 16.97 14.53
C ALA A 6 -4.92 16.58 13.06
N LEU A 7 -5.92 16.00 12.38
CA LEU A 7 -5.80 15.48 11.02
C LEU A 7 -6.06 16.60 10.00
N LYS A 8 -5.01 17.31 9.61
CA LYS A 8 -5.09 18.51 8.75
C LYS A 8 -5.08 18.20 7.25
N TYR A 9 -4.43 17.12 6.83
CA TYR A 9 -4.20 16.84 5.42
C TYR A 9 -5.02 15.65 4.95
N LYS A 10 -5.77 15.83 3.86
CA LYS A 10 -6.46 14.73 3.16
C LYS A 10 -5.68 14.37 1.89
N ILE A 11 -5.24 13.13 1.82
CA ILE A 11 -4.54 12.57 0.67
C ILE A 11 -5.43 11.48 0.07
N THR A 12 -5.81 11.67 -1.18
CA THR A 12 -6.56 10.68 -1.93
C THR A 12 -5.57 9.90 -2.78
N VAL A 13 -5.45 8.61 -2.49
CA VAL A 13 -4.68 7.67 -3.30
C VAL A 13 -5.62 7.13 -4.37
N THR A 14 -5.34 7.47 -5.63
CA THR A 14 -6.11 7.01 -6.79
C THR A 14 -5.50 5.75 -7.38
N SER A 15 -6.06 5.31 -8.50
CA SER A 15 -5.51 4.20 -9.29
C SER A 15 -4.03 4.41 -9.64
N SER A 16 -3.25 3.33 -9.57
CA SER A 16 -1.81 3.35 -9.89
C SER A 16 -1.44 2.29 -10.91
N TYR A 17 -0.96 2.75 -12.07
CA TYR A 17 -0.40 1.88 -13.10
C TYR A 17 0.88 1.21 -12.61
N TYR A 18 1.73 1.94 -11.89
CA TYR A 18 2.97 1.39 -11.35
C TYR A 18 2.71 0.29 -10.33
N ALA A 19 1.67 0.42 -9.49
CA ALA A 19 1.27 -0.63 -8.58
C ALA A 19 0.80 -1.89 -9.32
N GLY A 20 -0.06 -1.74 -10.34
CA GLY A 20 -0.53 -2.84 -11.16
C GLY A 20 0.61 -3.57 -11.88
N ILE A 21 1.49 -2.81 -12.55
CA ILE A 21 2.66 -3.34 -13.26
C ILE A 21 3.60 -4.05 -12.30
N ALA A 22 3.90 -3.47 -11.13
CA ALA A 22 4.80 -4.08 -10.14
C ALA A 22 4.26 -5.44 -9.65
N ILE A 23 2.96 -5.53 -9.36
CA ILE A 23 2.33 -6.80 -8.96
C ILE A 23 2.36 -7.80 -10.11
N PHE A 24 2.00 -7.39 -11.33
CA PHE A 24 2.02 -8.27 -12.50
C PHE A 24 3.42 -8.82 -12.78
N LEU A 25 4.45 -7.97 -12.73
CA LEU A 25 5.84 -8.38 -12.91
C LEU A 25 6.30 -9.34 -11.81
N LEU A 26 5.91 -9.10 -10.55
CA LEU A 26 6.25 -10.00 -9.45
C LEU A 26 5.69 -11.40 -9.70
N TYR A 27 4.42 -11.52 -10.08
CA TYR A 27 3.82 -12.80 -10.44
C TYR A 27 4.49 -13.42 -11.68
N SER A 28 4.79 -12.62 -12.69
CA SER A 28 5.45 -13.08 -13.92
C SER A 28 6.84 -13.65 -13.63
N ILE A 29 7.60 -13.04 -12.72
CA ILE A 29 8.90 -13.57 -12.26
C ILE A 29 8.70 -14.91 -11.56
N VAL A 30 7.71 -15.05 -10.68
CA VAL A 30 7.42 -16.33 -10.00
C VAL A 30 7.03 -17.41 -11.01
N ILE A 31 6.20 -17.08 -12.00
CA ILE A 31 5.81 -17.99 -13.08
C ILE A 31 7.06 -18.40 -13.90
N ALA A 32 7.92 -17.46 -14.27
CA ALA A 32 9.16 -17.75 -15.00
C ALA A 32 10.11 -18.65 -14.18
N LEU A 33 10.29 -18.35 -12.89
CA LEU A 33 11.13 -19.16 -12.00
C LEU A 33 10.60 -20.59 -11.84
N THR A 34 9.29 -20.76 -11.75
CA THR A 34 8.69 -22.11 -11.65
C THR A 34 8.81 -22.87 -12.97
N LEU A 35 8.65 -22.20 -14.11
CA LEU A 35 8.88 -22.80 -15.44
C LEU A 35 10.30 -23.35 -15.63
N LEU A 36 11.30 -22.75 -14.98
CA LEU A 36 12.69 -23.25 -15.04
C LEU A 36 12.87 -24.58 -14.31
N VAL A 37 12.01 -24.91 -13.35
CA VAL A 37 12.18 -26.07 -12.45
C VAL A 37 11.24 -27.22 -12.80
N THR A 38 10.17 -26.96 -13.56
CA THR A 38 9.18 -27.97 -13.92
C THR A 38 9.08 -28.17 -15.42
N SER A 39 8.99 -29.43 -15.86
CA SER A 39 8.76 -29.76 -17.26
C SER A 39 7.39 -29.27 -17.75
N LEU A 40 7.35 -28.74 -18.98
CA LEU A 40 6.12 -28.31 -19.60
C LEU A 40 5.28 -29.53 -20.03
N THR A 41 4.20 -29.79 -19.30
CA THR A 41 3.19 -30.81 -19.62
C THR A 41 1.83 -30.13 -19.76
N PHE A 42 0.83 -30.83 -20.32
CA PHE A 42 -0.53 -30.28 -20.45
C PHE A 42 -1.14 -29.85 -19.11
N THR A 43 -0.89 -30.62 -18.05
CA THR A 43 -1.31 -30.30 -16.69
C THR A 43 -0.60 -29.05 -16.17
N SER A 44 0.73 -28.95 -16.31
CA SER A 44 1.45 -27.76 -15.87
C SER A 44 1.02 -26.50 -16.65
N LEU A 45 0.73 -26.63 -17.95
CA LEU A 45 0.23 -25.54 -18.78
C LEU A 45 -1.11 -24.99 -18.28
N PHE A 46 -2.05 -25.86 -17.87
CA PHE A 46 -3.29 -25.41 -17.25
C PHE A 46 -3.04 -24.63 -15.95
N PHE A 47 -2.15 -25.12 -15.08
CA PHE A 47 -1.77 -24.40 -13.86
C PHE A 47 -1.16 -23.03 -14.15
N TYR A 48 -0.30 -22.92 -15.18
CA TYR A 48 0.29 -21.64 -15.56
C TYR A 48 -0.71 -20.64 -16.11
N LEU A 49 -1.68 -21.09 -16.90
CA LEU A 49 -2.78 -20.22 -17.35
C LEU A 49 -3.58 -19.70 -16.16
N LEU A 50 -3.87 -20.56 -15.17
CA LEU A 50 -4.58 -20.17 -13.96
C LEU A 50 -3.75 -19.17 -13.14
N LEU A 51 -2.45 -19.42 -12.95
CA LEU A 51 -1.54 -18.49 -12.30
C LEU A 51 -1.49 -17.15 -13.04
N PHE A 52 -1.42 -17.15 -14.37
CA PHE A 52 -1.42 -15.93 -15.18
C PHE A 52 -2.74 -15.15 -15.03
N ALA A 53 -3.89 -15.84 -15.04
CA ALA A 53 -5.18 -15.22 -14.77
C ALA A 53 -5.24 -14.59 -13.37
N THR A 54 -4.70 -15.27 -12.35
CA THR A 54 -4.63 -14.70 -10.99
C THR A 54 -3.67 -13.50 -10.92
N ALA A 55 -2.57 -13.53 -11.67
CA ALA A 55 -1.63 -12.42 -11.76
C ALA A 55 -2.32 -11.18 -12.36
N PHE A 56 -3.04 -11.37 -13.47
CA PHE A 56 -3.80 -10.30 -14.12
C PHE A 56 -4.91 -9.75 -13.21
N TYR A 57 -5.69 -10.63 -12.58
CA TYR A 57 -6.74 -10.23 -11.66
C TYR A 57 -6.20 -9.41 -10.48
N ASN A 58 -5.10 -9.85 -9.86
CA ASN A 58 -4.49 -9.13 -8.73
C ASN A 58 -3.86 -7.80 -9.17
N ALA A 59 -3.22 -7.75 -10.34
CA ALA A 59 -2.68 -6.52 -10.90
C ALA A 59 -3.80 -5.51 -11.18
N TRP A 60 -4.90 -5.96 -11.80
CA TRP A 60 -6.08 -5.15 -12.06
C TRP A 60 -6.74 -4.63 -10.78
N LYS A 61 -6.92 -5.51 -9.79
CA LYS A 61 -7.45 -5.14 -8.47
C LYS A 61 -6.58 -4.09 -7.78
N THR A 62 -5.26 -4.24 -7.86
CA THR A 62 -4.31 -3.28 -7.27
C THR A 62 -4.33 -1.96 -8.01
N PHE A 63 -4.41 -1.99 -9.35
CA PHE A 63 -4.55 -0.80 -10.18
C PHE A 63 -5.78 0.02 -9.81
N LEU A 64 -6.92 -0.63 -9.56
CA LEU A 64 -8.18 0.05 -9.19
C LEU A 64 -8.29 0.40 -7.70
N GLN A 65 -7.31 0.04 -6.88
CA GLN A 65 -7.41 0.30 -5.45
C GLN A 65 -7.36 1.81 -5.18
N GLN A 66 -8.35 2.30 -4.45
CA GLN A 66 -8.43 3.68 -4.00
C GLN A 66 -8.50 3.70 -2.48
N ASP A 67 -7.67 4.54 -1.88
CA ASP A 67 -7.59 4.73 -0.43
C ASP A 67 -7.63 6.22 -0.11
N GLU A 68 -8.25 6.60 1.01
CA GLU A 68 -8.09 7.94 1.56
C GLU A 68 -7.23 7.90 2.83
N LEU A 69 -6.29 8.83 2.93
CA LEU A 69 -5.38 8.99 4.05
C LEU A 69 -5.55 10.40 4.63
N LEU A 70 -6.07 10.47 5.85
CA LEU A 70 -6.09 11.68 6.64
C LEU A 70 -4.85 11.69 7.52
N ILE A 71 -4.08 12.78 7.50
CA ILE A 71 -2.77 12.85 8.17
C ILE A 71 -2.63 14.14 8.98
N SER A 72 -2.05 14.02 10.18
CA SER A 72 -1.65 15.15 11.03
C SER A 72 -0.20 15.54 10.84
N GLU A 73 0.13 16.78 11.17
CA GLU A 73 1.54 17.24 11.30
C GLU A 73 2.33 16.44 12.34
N SER A 74 1.65 15.90 13.36
CA SER A 74 2.24 15.04 14.39
C SER A 74 2.46 13.57 13.96
N GLY A 75 2.16 13.23 12.70
CA GLY A 75 2.33 11.89 12.13
C GLY A 75 1.24 10.88 12.54
N LEU A 76 0.10 11.34 13.06
CA LEU A 76 -1.11 10.53 13.19
C LEU A 76 -1.74 10.36 11.82
N VAL A 77 -2.18 9.14 11.52
CA VAL A 77 -2.79 8.78 10.24
C VAL A 77 -4.09 8.07 10.50
N GLU A 78 -5.13 8.49 9.80
CA GLU A 78 -6.38 7.76 9.65
C GLU A 78 -6.51 7.34 8.20
N ARG A 79 -6.50 6.02 7.97
CA ARG A 79 -6.73 5.43 6.65
C ARG A 79 -8.18 5.02 6.53
N VAL A 80 -8.85 5.45 5.47
CA VAL A 80 -10.21 5.05 5.11
C VAL A 80 -10.14 4.17 3.86
N VAL A 81 -10.56 2.91 4.00
CA VAL A 81 -10.63 1.95 2.89
C VAL A 81 -11.98 1.25 2.95
N ALA A 82 -12.80 1.39 1.90
CA ALA A 82 -14.11 0.73 1.80
C ALA A 82 -14.93 0.85 3.11
N ASP A 83 -15.12 2.10 3.58
CA ASP A 83 -15.80 2.49 4.83
C ASP A 83 -15.19 1.99 6.15
N LYS A 84 -14.04 1.31 6.11
CA LYS A 84 -13.29 0.95 7.31
C LYS A 84 -12.23 2.01 7.62
N ARG A 85 -12.26 2.52 8.85
CA ARG A 85 -11.31 3.52 9.36
C ARG A 85 -10.26 2.86 10.23
N TYR A 86 -8.99 3.13 9.93
CA TYR A 86 -7.85 2.62 10.68
C TYR A 86 -7.05 3.79 11.21
N HIS A 87 -7.00 3.93 12.54
CA HIS A 87 -6.23 4.98 13.20
C HIS A 87 -4.87 4.43 13.64
N GLY A 88 -3.80 5.14 13.27
CA GLY A 88 -2.45 4.78 13.66
C GLY A 88 -1.50 5.96 13.67
N LYS A 89 -0.23 5.66 13.94
CA LYS A 89 0.87 6.62 13.83
C LYS A 89 1.90 6.09 12.81
N ILE A 90 2.48 7.00 12.03
CA ILE A 90 3.63 6.71 11.16
C ILE A 90 4.77 6.22 12.03
N SER A 91 5.24 5.01 11.76
CA SER A 91 6.40 4.42 12.43
C SER A 91 7.70 4.89 11.77
N ARG A 92 8.79 4.94 12.55
CA ARG A 92 10.16 5.21 12.07
C ARG A 92 10.61 4.30 10.91
N GLY A 93 10.00 3.13 10.75
CA GLY A 93 10.26 2.21 9.63
C GLY A 93 9.62 2.61 8.29
N SER A 94 8.97 3.77 8.21
CA SER A 94 8.44 4.33 6.96
C SER A 94 9.58 4.99 6.17
N PHE A 95 9.55 4.87 4.85
CA PHE A 95 10.54 5.45 3.95
C PHE A 95 9.92 5.82 2.60
N TYR A 96 10.64 6.57 1.79
CA TYR A 96 10.22 6.96 0.46
C TYR A 96 11.43 6.99 -0.47
N ASN A 97 11.18 6.88 -1.77
CA ASN A 97 12.17 7.08 -2.83
C ASN A 97 11.53 7.91 -3.97
N GLY A 98 12.13 7.94 -5.16
CA GLY A 98 11.58 8.68 -6.30
C GLY A 98 10.33 8.07 -6.95
N LEU A 99 9.99 6.81 -6.61
CA LEU A 99 8.95 6.02 -7.28
C LEU A 99 7.76 5.70 -6.36
N PHE A 100 8.00 5.49 -5.07
CA PHE A 100 6.96 5.14 -4.11
C PHE A 100 7.29 5.60 -2.69
N ILE A 101 6.25 5.63 -1.87
CA ILE A 101 6.28 5.87 -0.44
C ILE A 101 5.83 4.58 0.25
N PHE A 102 6.62 4.11 1.21
CA PHE A 102 6.29 2.99 2.07
C PHE A 102 5.96 3.50 3.48
N LEU A 103 4.70 3.35 3.88
CA LEU A 103 4.21 3.71 5.21
C LEU A 103 4.03 2.47 6.07
N LYS A 104 4.70 2.47 7.21
CA LYS A 104 4.45 1.50 8.27
C LYS A 104 3.60 2.18 9.34
N LEU A 105 2.34 1.77 9.43
CA LEU A 105 1.39 2.29 10.40
C LEU A 105 1.28 1.34 11.61
N ASN A 106 1.43 1.91 12.80
CA ASN A 106 1.08 1.22 14.04
C ASN A 106 -0.40 1.52 14.36
N VAL A 107 -1.29 0.59 14.00
CA VAL A 107 -2.73 0.75 14.20
C VAL A 107 -3.08 0.35 15.62
N LYS A 108 -3.73 1.26 16.36
CA LYS A 108 -4.32 0.95 17.66
C LYS A 108 -5.68 0.31 17.42
N SER A 109 -5.85 -0.93 17.87
CA SER A 109 -7.16 -1.58 17.89
C SER A 109 -8.10 -0.80 18.83
N THR A 110 -9.33 -0.57 18.39
CA THR A 110 -10.40 0.01 19.21
C THR A 110 -10.98 -0.97 20.24
N VAL A 111 -10.68 -2.27 20.11
CA VAL A 111 -11.11 -3.29 21.07
C VAL A 111 -10.17 -3.29 22.29
N LEU A 112 -10.72 -3.22 23.50
CA LEU A 112 -10.01 -3.13 24.81
C LEU A 112 -8.98 -4.24 25.08
N ALA A 113 -8.95 -5.31 24.28
CA ALA A 113 -7.98 -6.42 24.36
C ALA A 113 -7.06 -6.52 23.13
N GLY A 114 -7.10 -5.55 22.23
CA GLY A 114 -6.57 -5.69 20.88
C GLY A 114 -5.07 -5.43 20.76
N LYS A 115 -4.33 -6.46 20.36
CA LYS A 115 -2.93 -6.39 19.94
C LYS A 115 -2.73 -5.24 18.93
N ASN A 116 -1.72 -4.40 19.14
CA ASN A 116 -1.27 -3.41 18.16
C ASN A 116 -0.99 -4.10 16.82
N LYS A 117 -1.77 -3.79 15.79
CA LYS A 117 -1.60 -4.39 14.46
C LYS A 117 -0.75 -3.46 13.61
N LYS A 118 0.33 -4.00 13.05
CA LYS A 118 1.15 -3.28 12.07
C LYS A 118 0.44 -3.38 10.72
N GLN A 119 0.19 -2.23 10.10
CA GLN A 119 -0.25 -2.15 8.71
C GLN A 119 0.87 -1.56 7.86
N TYR A 120 0.99 -2.07 6.64
CA TYR A 120 1.96 -1.61 5.67
C TYR A 120 1.19 -1.11 4.45
N ILE A 121 1.59 0.05 3.94
CA ILE A 121 0.98 0.68 2.77
C ILE A 121 2.10 1.12 1.86
N THR A 122 2.00 0.75 0.59
CA THR A 122 2.86 1.25 -0.47
C THR A 122 2.03 2.15 -1.36
N ILE A 123 2.42 3.41 -1.48
CA ILE A 123 1.77 4.43 -2.30
C ILE A 123 2.74 4.77 -3.42
N TYR A 124 2.37 4.50 -4.67
CA TYR A 124 3.21 4.83 -5.81
C TYR A 124 3.04 6.30 -6.19
N LYS A 125 4.07 6.89 -6.80
CA LYS A 125 4.10 8.30 -7.15
C LYS A 125 3.00 8.70 -8.14
N ASP A 126 2.60 7.80 -9.04
CA ASP A 126 1.51 8.01 -10.00
C ASP A 126 0.11 7.92 -9.36
N ALA A 127 0.01 7.45 -8.12
CA ALA A 127 -1.24 7.29 -7.37
C ALA A 127 -1.66 8.57 -6.63
N VAL A 128 -0.79 9.58 -6.57
CA VAL A 128 -0.99 10.82 -5.79
C VAL A 128 -0.44 12.02 -6.55
N SER A 129 -0.90 13.23 -6.21
CA SER A 129 -0.29 14.43 -6.78
C SER A 129 1.14 14.63 -6.27
N GLU A 130 1.96 15.36 -7.02
CA GLU A 130 3.35 15.63 -6.61
C GLU A 130 3.41 16.40 -5.27
N GLU A 131 2.47 17.31 -5.03
CA GLU A 131 2.37 18.04 -3.75
C GLU A 131 2.09 17.08 -2.59
N GLN A 132 1.14 16.15 -2.76
CA GLN A 132 0.81 15.13 -1.76
C GLN A 132 2.00 14.19 -1.51
N PHE A 133 2.72 13.81 -2.57
CA PHE A 133 3.92 12.99 -2.47
C PHE A 133 5.02 13.68 -1.64
N ARG A 134 5.30 14.96 -1.95
CA ARG A 134 6.29 15.76 -1.22
C ARG A 134 5.86 15.99 0.24
N LEU A 135 4.58 16.20 0.49
CA LEU A 135 4.02 16.34 1.83
C LEU A 135 4.21 15.06 2.65
N LEU A 136 3.88 13.90 2.08
CA LEU A 136 4.13 12.60 2.73
C LEU A 136 5.61 12.37 3.03
N ALA A 137 6.49 12.66 2.07
CA ALA A 137 7.93 12.56 2.25
C ALA A 137 8.41 13.44 3.41
N ARG A 138 7.93 14.69 3.50
CA ARG A 138 8.23 15.60 4.61
C ARG A 138 7.72 15.05 5.94
N LEU A 139 6.50 14.52 5.99
CA LEU A 139 5.91 13.97 7.21
C LEU A 139 6.63 12.71 7.70
N ILE A 140 7.13 11.87 6.78
CA ILE A 140 8.01 10.74 7.13
C ILE A 140 9.30 11.23 7.78
N ASN A 141 9.90 12.31 7.26
CA ASN A 141 11.11 12.89 7.85
C ASN A 141 10.84 13.52 9.21
N SER A 142 9.74 14.27 9.36
CA SER A 142 9.34 14.88 10.64
C SER A 142 8.99 13.84 11.70
N GLY A 143 8.31 12.75 11.34
CA GLY A 143 7.92 11.68 12.26
C GLY A 143 9.06 10.75 12.69
N ARG A 144 10.26 10.91 12.13
CA ARG A 144 11.46 10.16 12.55
C ARG A 144 12.14 10.75 13.79
N GLY A 145 12.00 12.06 14.02
CA GLY A 145 12.42 12.75 15.25
C GLY A 145 11.60 12.28 16.43
#